data_AF-A0ABD5AXQ8-F1
#
_entry.id   AF-A0ABD5AXQ8-F1
#
_cell.length_a   1.000
_cell.length_b   1.000
_cell.length_c   1.000
_cell.angle_alpha   90.00
_cell.angle_beta   90.00
_cell.angle_gamma   90.00
#
_symmetry.space_group_name_H-M   'P 1'
#
loop_
_entity.id
_entity.type
_entity.pdbx_description
1 polymer ?
#
loop_
_entity_poly.entity_id
_entity_poly.type
_entity_poly.pdbx_seq_one_letter_code
_entity_poly.pdbx_strand_id
1 'polypeptide(L)'
;MKKMIISALLIFGVIGANMAYLTYFSTPSRADEHYESMKALMKATKEGEDWKIRTKDETNATVIVAPHGGGIEPGTTEIAEDIADKSQSGFYTFEGLRRANNSELHVTSVNYDEPKAQKMVGQSQRTVTVHRTSRDEADVYIGGRDTKLKQIITEKLLDNGFKVKQGTGSIAGEGVNNITNMNQRQAGVQLEISSKTIQRFFKNGDSSRMARVQTTNWSQTMQDFTSGVADALNA
;
A
#
# COMPACT_ATOMS: atom_id res chain seq x y z
N MET A 1 -36.51 51.55 -16.03
CA MET A 1 -37.03 50.24 -15.58
C MET A 1 -35.98 49.18 -15.92
N LYS A 2 -34.89 49.05 -15.17
CA LYS A 2 -34.74 48.17 -13.98
C LYS A 2 -35.56 46.88 -14.09
N LYS A 3 -34.95 45.85 -14.71
CA LYS A 3 -35.12 44.40 -14.49
C LYS A 3 -34.71 43.68 -15.77
N MET A 4 -33.43 43.33 -15.93
CA MET A 4 -32.95 42.28 -16.87
C MET A 4 -31.42 42.12 -16.77
N ILE A 5 -30.86 42.04 -15.55
CA ILE A 5 -29.45 41.64 -15.36
C ILE A 5 -29.36 40.75 -14.12
N ILE A 6 -30.13 39.67 -14.05
CA ILE A 6 -29.88 38.57 -13.09
C ILE A 6 -30.41 37.29 -13.73
N SER A 7 -29.64 36.62 -14.57
CA SER A 7 -29.88 35.20 -14.92
C SER A 7 -28.69 34.47 -15.56
N ALA A 8 -27.56 35.14 -15.82
CA ALA A 8 -26.37 34.46 -16.37
C ALA A 8 -25.39 33.93 -15.28
N LEU A 9 -25.57 34.30 -14.01
CA LEU A 9 -24.62 33.97 -12.92
C LEU A 9 -25.08 32.85 -11.97
N LEU A 10 -26.27 32.29 -12.16
CA LEU A 10 -26.80 31.20 -11.32
C LEU A 10 -26.76 29.82 -11.98
N ILE A 11 -26.49 29.73 -13.29
CA ILE A 11 -26.47 28.44 -14.00
C ILE A 11 -25.06 27.82 -14.00
N PHE A 12 -23.98 28.63 -14.00
CA PHE A 12 -22.62 28.10 -13.89
C PHE A 12 -22.20 27.70 -12.46
N GLY A 13 -22.77 28.36 -11.43
CA GLY A 13 -22.48 28.03 -10.03
C GLY A 13 -23.05 26.68 -9.59
N VAL A 14 -24.24 26.31 -10.08
CA VAL A 14 -24.90 25.04 -9.69
C VAL A 14 -24.28 23.84 -10.41
N ILE A 15 -23.83 23.99 -11.66
CA ILE A 15 -23.18 22.90 -12.41
C ILE A 15 -21.75 22.67 -11.90
N GLY A 16 -20.98 23.73 -11.61
CA GLY A 16 -19.64 23.62 -11.05
C GLY A 16 -19.61 23.04 -9.64
N ALA A 17 -20.57 23.43 -8.78
CA ALA A 17 -20.68 22.88 -7.43
C ALA A 17 -21.10 21.39 -7.43
N ASN A 18 -22.00 20.96 -8.33
CA ASN A 18 -22.38 19.55 -8.42
C ASN A 18 -21.27 18.67 -9.00
N MET A 19 -20.51 19.15 -9.99
CA MET A 19 -19.33 18.43 -10.51
C MET A 19 -18.23 18.29 -9.46
N ALA A 20 -17.99 19.32 -8.64
CA ALA A 20 -17.03 19.26 -7.54
C ALA A 20 -17.51 18.35 -6.39
N TYR A 21 -18.81 18.33 -6.10
CA TYR A 21 -19.41 17.46 -5.07
C TYR A 21 -19.37 15.97 -5.46
N LEU A 22 -19.61 15.65 -6.74
CA LEU A 22 -19.51 14.30 -7.29
C LEU A 22 -18.06 13.78 -7.32
N THR A 23 -17.07 14.66 -7.47
CA THR A 23 -15.64 14.27 -7.38
C THR A 23 -15.13 14.15 -5.94
N TYR A 24 -15.74 14.85 -4.97
CA TYR A 24 -15.35 14.77 -3.56
C TYR A 24 -15.96 13.56 -2.84
N PHE A 25 -17.09 13.06 -3.35
CA PHE A 25 -17.77 11.85 -2.89
C PHE A 25 -17.84 10.79 -3.99
N SER A 26 -16.80 10.65 -4.80
CA SER A 26 -16.63 9.42 -5.56
C SER A 26 -16.39 8.29 -4.55
N THR A 27 -17.47 7.65 -4.12
CA THR A 27 -17.39 6.41 -3.36
C THR A 27 -16.56 5.44 -4.20
N PRO A 28 -15.44 4.91 -3.69
CA PRO A 28 -14.75 3.82 -4.38
C PRO A 28 -15.78 2.69 -4.55
N SER A 29 -15.76 2.06 -5.72
CA SER A 29 -16.69 1.01 -6.10
C SER A 29 -16.83 -0.04 -5.00
N ARG A 30 -18.00 -0.05 -4.35
CA ARG A 30 -18.45 -0.96 -3.30
C ARG A 30 -18.73 -2.36 -3.84
N ALA A 31 -17.74 -3.03 -4.43
CA ALA A 31 -17.97 -4.30 -5.14
C ALA A 31 -17.17 -5.51 -4.63
N ASP A 32 -15.98 -5.38 -4.01
CA ASP A 32 -15.13 -6.55 -3.72
C ASP A 32 -14.58 -6.69 -2.28
N GLU A 33 -14.81 -5.73 -1.39
CA GLU A 33 -14.36 -5.84 0.01
C GLU A 33 -15.38 -6.62 0.85
N HIS A 34 -14.95 -7.71 1.49
CA HIS A 34 -15.83 -8.50 2.36
C HIS A 34 -16.14 -7.80 3.69
N TYR A 35 -15.18 -7.02 4.20
CA TYR A 35 -15.33 -6.24 5.43
C TYR A 35 -15.16 -4.75 5.15
N GLU A 36 -15.99 -3.92 5.78
CA GLU A 36 -15.96 -2.47 5.57
C GLU A 36 -14.77 -1.78 6.27
N SER A 37 -14.19 -2.42 7.29
CA SER A 37 -13.03 -1.93 8.04
C SER A 37 -12.27 -3.06 8.74
N MET A 38 -11.06 -2.78 9.23
CA MET A 38 -10.26 -3.75 9.99
C MET A 38 -10.95 -4.10 11.32
N LYS A 39 -11.61 -3.16 11.99
CA LYS A 39 -12.42 -3.46 13.18
C LYS A 39 -13.56 -4.45 12.89
N ALA A 40 -14.23 -4.31 11.74
CA ALA A 40 -15.27 -5.24 11.33
C ALA A 40 -14.69 -6.63 11.06
N LEU A 41 -13.58 -6.69 10.33
CA LEU A 41 -12.84 -7.93 10.06
C LEU A 41 -12.43 -8.62 11.36
N MET A 42 -11.73 -7.92 12.26
CA MET A 42 -11.22 -8.47 13.52
C MET A 42 -12.34 -8.92 14.47
N LYS A 43 -13.52 -8.31 14.39
CA LYS A 43 -14.70 -8.73 15.16
C LYS A 43 -15.31 -10.03 14.63
N ALA A 44 -15.23 -10.26 13.32
CA ALA A 44 -15.86 -11.40 12.63
C ALA A 44 -14.93 -12.61 12.48
N THR A 45 -13.64 -12.46 12.77
CA THR A 45 -12.60 -13.47 12.54
C THR A 45 -11.74 -13.64 13.79
N LYS A 46 -10.82 -14.62 13.78
CA LYS A 46 -10.01 -14.97 14.95
C LYS A 46 -8.50 -14.88 14.68
N GLU A 47 -7.82 -14.10 15.51
CA GLU A 47 -6.35 -14.05 15.53
C GLU A 47 -5.76 -15.44 15.83
N GLY A 48 -4.66 -15.79 15.17
CA GLY A 48 -3.99 -17.08 15.25
C GLY A 48 -4.61 -18.17 14.37
N GLU A 49 -5.84 -18.00 13.89
CA GLU A 49 -6.52 -18.93 12.98
C GLU A 49 -6.71 -18.33 11.59
N ASP A 50 -7.37 -17.17 11.51
CA ASP A 50 -7.64 -16.46 10.26
C ASP A 50 -6.50 -15.53 9.87
N TRP A 51 -5.92 -14.84 10.86
CA TRP A 51 -4.90 -13.83 10.66
C TRP A 51 -3.95 -13.72 11.86
N LYS A 52 -2.81 -13.05 11.69
CA LYS A 52 -2.00 -12.55 12.82
C LYS A 52 -1.31 -11.25 12.44
N ILE A 53 -0.92 -10.47 13.44
CA ILE A 53 -0.10 -9.27 13.25
C ILE A 53 1.34 -9.58 13.64
N ARG A 54 2.30 -9.11 12.84
CA ARG A 54 3.72 -9.10 13.20
C ARG A 54 4.26 -7.68 13.12
N THR A 55 5.09 -7.33 14.09
CA THR A 55 5.73 -6.02 14.17
C THR A 55 7.18 -6.12 14.63
N LYS A 56 7.97 -5.10 14.29
CA LYS A 56 9.33 -4.87 14.78
C LYS A 56 9.56 -3.37 14.90
N ASP A 57 10.30 -2.97 15.93
CA ASP A 57 10.69 -1.57 16.20
C ASP A 57 9.52 -0.59 16.05
N GLU A 58 8.48 -0.79 16.88
CA GLU A 58 7.19 -0.15 16.71
C GLU A 58 7.26 1.39 16.74
N THR A 59 8.30 1.96 17.36
CA THR A 59 8.50 3.41 17.55
C THR A 59 9.47 4.05 16.56
N ASN A 60 9.93 3.32 15.54
CA ASN A 60 10.87 3.86 14.55
C ASN A 60 10.27 5.04 13.76
N ALA A 61 11.12 6.00 13.38
CA ALA A 61 10.71 7.16 12.58
C ALA A 61 10.37 6.81 11.13
N THR A 62 10.80 5.63 10.64
CA THR A 62 10.42 5.08 9.33
C THR A 62 9.73 3.74 9.55
N VAL A 63 8.61 3.49 8.89
CA VAL A 63 7.91 2.21 8.97
C VAL A 63 7.58 1.63 7.59
N ILE A 64 7.88 0.34 7.41
CA ILE A 64 7.49 -0.45 6.24
C ILE A 64 6.27 -1.30 6.61
N VAL A 65 5.23 -1.23 5.80
CA VAL A 65 3.91 -1.76 6.13
C VAL A 65 3.43 -2.66 5.00
N ALA A 66 3.14 -3.93 5.29
CA ALA A 66 2.37 -4.81 4.41
C ALA A 66 0.96 -4.99 4.99
N PRO A 67 -0.01 -4.11 4.66
CA PRO A 67 -1.36 -4.21 5.22
C PRO A 67 -2.10 -5.48 4.76
N HIS A 68 -1.68 -6.07 3.64
CA HIS A 68 -2.27 -7.27 3.06
C HIS A 68 -1.24 -8.42 3.01
N GLY A 69 -0.58 -8.68 4.13
CA GLY A 69 0.46 -9.69 4.25
C GLY A 69 -0.02 -11.15 4.19
N GLY A 70 0.96 -12.05 4.28
CA GLY A 70 0.72 -13.49 4.39
C GLY A 70 0.01 -14.06 3.16
N GLY A 71 -1.21 -14.56 3.35
CA GLY A 71 -2.01 -15.14 2.28
C GLY A 71 -2.87 -14.15 1.49
N ILE A 72 -3.01 -12.90 1.95
CA ILE A 72 -3.93 -11.91 1.34
C ILE A 72 -3.33 -11.45 0.00
N GLU A 73 -2.13 -10.88 0.03
CA GLU A 73 -1.29 -10.59 -1.13
C GLU A 73 0.06 -11.32 -0.98
N PRO A 74 0.17 -12.58 -1.44
CA PRO A 74 1.38 -13.39 -1.21
C PRO A 74 2.66 -12.71 -1.71
N GLY A 75 3.67 -12.67 -0.84
CA GLY A 75 5.00 -12.08 -1.08
C GLY A 75 5.21 -10.73 -0.39
N THR A 76 4.15 -9.99 -0.05
CA THR A 76 4.27 -8.63 0.50
C THR A 76 4.88 -8.58 1.90
N THR A 77 4.55 -9.55 2.76
CA THR A 77 5.21 -9.72 4.07
C THR A 77 6.71 -9.80 3.91
N GLU A 78 7.18 -10.72 3.07
CA GLU A 78 8.60 -11.05 2.94
C GLU A 78 9.38 -9.85 2.38
N ILE A 79 8.80 -9.17 1.39
CA ILE A 79 9.38 -7.95 0.79
C ILE A 79 9.44 -6.82 1.81
N ALA A 80 8.36 -6.57 2.55
CA ALA A 80 8.31 -5.50 3.54
C ALA A 80 9.28 -5.74 4.71
N GLU A 81 9.41 -6.99 5.17
CA GLU A 81 10.34 -7.36 6.22
C GLU A 81 11.80 -7.19 5.77
N ASP A 82 12.16 -7.65 4.57
CA ASP A 82 13.51 -7.51 4.03
C ASP A 82 13.91 -6.03 3.80
N ILE A 83 12.97 -5.19 3.33
CA ILE A 83 13.19 -3.74 3.24
C ILE A 83 13.44 -3.16 4.64
N ALA A 84 12.57 -3.47 5.61
CA ALA A 84 12.69 -2.92 6.96
C ALA A 84 14.00 -3.32 7.64
N ASP A 85 14.45 -4.56 7.45
CA ASP A 85 15.71 -5.04 7.99
C ASP A 85 16.91 -4.32 7.38
N LYS A 86 16.92 -4.13 6.05
CA LYS A 86 17.99 -3.43 5.33
C LYS A 86 18.04 -1.93 5.62
N SER A 87 16.89 -1.30 5.81
CA SER A 87 16.77 0.14 6.12
C SER A 87 16.71 0.44 7.61
N GLN A 88 16.89 -0.56 8.49
CA GLN A 88 16.80 -0.41 9.95
C GLN A 88 15.53 0.33 10.40
N SER A 89 14.41 0.00 9.76
CA SER A 89 13.12 0.65 9.94
C SER A 89 12.16 -0.21 10.77
N GLY A 90 11.10 0.40 11.26
CA GLY A 90 9.98 -0.31 11.85
C GLY A 90 9.28 -1.16 10.78
N PHE A 91 8.67 -2.25 11.21
CA PHE A 91 7.95 -3.17 10.34
C PHE A 91 6.56 -3.47 10.91
N TYR A 92 5.57 -3.50 10.03
CA TYR A 92 4.23 -3.99 10.31
C TYR A 92 3.75 -4.89 9.17
N THR A 93 3.12 -6.00 9.51
CA THR A 93 2.30 -6.76 8.57
C THR A 93 1.06 -7.34 9.23
N PHE A 94 -0.04 -7.39 8.49
CA PHE A 94 -1.23 -8.15 8.83
C PHE A 94 -1.30 -9.37 7.91
N GLU A 95 -1.12 -10.56 8.46
CA GLU A 95 -0.95 -11.77 7.67
C GLU A 95 -2.22 -12.62 7.65
N GLY A 96 -2.77 -12.86 6.46
CA GLY A 96 -3.79 -13.90 6.28
C GLY A 96 -3.19 -15.30 6.48
N LEU A 97 -3.79 -16.11 7.36
CA LEU A 97 -3.34 -17.44 7.75
C LEU A 97 -4.20 -18.57 7.20
N ARG A 98 -5.31 -18.28 6.53
CA ARG A 98 -6.23 -19.30 6.02
C ARG A 98 -5.56 -20.16 4.95
N ARG A 99 -6.03 -21.39 4.79
CA ARG A 99 -5.59 -22.28 3.69
C ARG A 99 -6.09 -21.81 2.32
N ALA A 100 -7.24 -21.17 2.28
CA ALA A 100 -7.88 -20.60 1.09
C ALA A 100 -8.65 -19.32 1.48
N ASN A 101 -9.13 -18.56 0.49
CA ASN A 101 -10.00 -17.39 0.68
C ASN A 101 -9.41 -16.30 1.59
N ASN A 102 -8.09 -16.10 1.55
CA ASN A 102 -7.47 -14.98 2.25
C ASN A 102 -7.82 -13.62 1.62
N SER A 103 -8.29 -13.58 0.37
CA SER A 103 -8.79 -12.35 -0.26
C SER A 103 -9.99 -11.75 0.47
N GLU A 104 -10.78 -12.56 1.20
CA GLU A 104 -11.86 -12.06 2.06
C GLU A 104 -11.32 -11.27 3.27
N LEU A 105 -10.04 -11.41 3.62
CA LEU A 105 -9.40 -10.66 4.70
C LEU A 105 -8.78 -9.35 4.20
N HIS A 106 -8.95 -9.02 2.92
CA HIS A 106 -8.55 -7.73 2.40
C HIS A 106 -9.49 -6.64 2.96
N VAL A 107 -8.91 -5.49 3.31
CA VAL A 107 -9.62 -4.27 3.66
C VAL A 107 -8.84 -3.12 3.04
N THR A 108 -9.46 -2.38 2.13
CA THR A 108 -8.82 -1.28 1.43
C THR A 108 -8.05 -0.33 2.35
N SER A 109 -6.89 0.14 1.88
CA SER A 109 -6.00 1.03 2.62
C SER A 109 -6.67 2.31 3.13
N VAL A 110 -7.77 2.77 2.52
CA VAL A 110 -8.53 3.94 2.98
C VAL A 110 -9.43 3.68 4.18
N ASN A 111 -9.79 2.42 4.43
CA ASN A 111 -10.62 1.97 5.55
C ASN A 111 -9.82 1.18 6.59
N TYR A 112 -8.49 1.24 6.50
CA TYR A 112 -7.59 0.43 7.32
C TYR A 112 -7.47 1.01 8.74
N ASP A 113 -8.38 0.60 9.62
CA ASP A 113 -8.52 1.11 10.99
C ASP A 113 -8.02 0.15 12.09
N GLU A 114 -7.02 -0.67 11.76
CA GLU A 114 -6.32 -1.53 12.73
C GLU A 114 -5.47 -0.64 13.68
N PRO A 115 -5.72 -0.68 15.01
CA PRO A 115 -5.12 0.26 15.95
C PRO A 115 -3.58 0.30 15.97
N LYS A 116 -2.92 -0.87 15.84
CA LYS A 116 -1.46 -0.94 15.89
C LYS A 116 -0.82 -0.37 14.63
N ALA A 117 -1.34 -0.68 13.44
CA ALA A 117 -0.91 -0.07 12.19
C ALA A 117 -1.05 1.46 12.24
N GLN A 118 -2.22 1.96 12.64
CA GLN A 118 -2.46 3.41 12.74
C GLN A 118 -1.52 4.07 13.74
N LYS A 119 -1.23 3.43 14.87
CA LYS A 119 -0.27 3.95 15.85
C LYS A 119 1.15 4.03 15.28
N MET A 120 1.64 2.93 14.68
CA MET A 120 3.00 2.87 14.12
C MET A 120 3.18 3.87 12.98
N VAL A 121 2.22 3.94 12.07
CA VAL A 121 2.23 4.92 10.98
C VAL A 121 2.12 6.34 11.52
N GLY A 122 1.13 6.61 12.38
CA GLY A 122 0.82 7.94 12.89
C GLY A 122 1.96 8.60 13.68
N GLN A 123 2.82 7.81 14.31
CA GLN A 123 4.01 8.33 14.98
C GLN A 123 5.26 8.40 14.09
N SER A 124 5.27 7.73 12.94
CA SER A 124 6.39 7.74 12.00
C SER A 124 6.49 9.06 11.22
N GLN A 125 7.69 9.37 10.77
CA GLN A 125 7.99 10.44 9.80
C GLN A 125 7.86 9.96 8.36
N ARG A 126 8.28 8.72 8.07
CA ARG A 126 8.27 8.13 6.73
C ARG A 126 7.51 6.80 6.77
N THR A 127 6.74 6.54 5.72
CA THR A 127 5.99 5.29 5.57
C THR A 127 6.13 4.79 4.15
N VAL A 128 6.41 3.50 4.00
CA VAL A 128 6.33 2.78 2.72
C VAL A 128 5.36 1.62 2.90
N THR A 129 4.28 1.59 2.12
CA THR A 129 3.39 0.40 2.07
C THR A 129 3.76 -0.50 0.90
N VAL A 130 3.72 -1.81 1.11
CA VAL A 130 4.00 -2.83 0.10
C VAL A 130 2.72 -3.60 -0.21
N HIS A 131 2.31 -3.54 -1.47
CA HIS A 131 1.13 -4.18 -2.01
C HIS A 131 1.47 -5.01 -3.25
N ARG A 132 0.51 -5.83 -3.67
CA ARG A 132 0.54 -6.59 -4.92
C ARG A 132 -0.58 -6.14 -5.84
N THR A 133 -0.24 -6.00 -7.12
CA THR A 133 -1.23 -5.70 -8.16
C THR A 133 -1.28 -6.79 -9.24
N SER A 134 -2.45 -6.89 -9.89
CA SER A 134 -2.65 -7.69 -11.10
C SER A 134 -2.23 -6.95 -12.37
N ARG A 135 -2.00 -5.63 -12.31
CA ARG A 135 -1.45 -4.86 -13.44
C ARG A 135 -0.03 -5.35 -13.74
N ASP A 136 0.31 -5.47 -15.01
CA ASP A 136 1.55 -6.14 -15.44
C ASP A 136 2.35 -5.36 -16.50
N GLU A 137 2.02 -4.09 -16.72
CA GLU A 137 2.75 -3.24 -17.66
C GLU A 137 4.07 -2.69 -17.09
N ALA A 138 4.29 -2.85 -15.78
CA ALA A 138 5.47 -2.42 -15.03
C ALA A 138 5.83 -3.50 -14.00
N ASP A 139 7.08 -3.49 -13.53
CA ASP A 139 7.47 -4.34 -12.41
C ASP A 139 6.86 -3.84 -11.09
N VAL A 140 6.82 -2.52 -10.94
CA VAL A 140 6.23 -1.84 -9.79
C VAL A 140 5.54 -0.54 -10.22
N TYR A 141 4.40 -0.26 -9.59
CA TYR A 141 3.73 1.02 -9.67
C TYR A 141 3.94 1.78 -8.36
N ILE A 142 4.39 3.03 -8.44
CA ILE A 142 4.70 3.86 -7.27
C ILE A 142 3.64 4.94 -7.12
N GLY A 143 2.96 4.92 -5.98
CA GLY A 143 1.94 5.87 -5.55
C GLY A 143 2.28 6.53 -4.22
N GLY A 144 1.33 7.24 -3.62
CA GLY A 144 1.52 7.96 -2.36
C GLY A 144 1.85 9.45 -2.56
N ARG A 145 1.89 10.20 -1.44
CA ARG A 145 2.03 11.66 -1.46
C ARG A 145 3.47 12.15 -1.22
N ASP A 146 4.40 11.31 -0.76
CA ASP A 146 5.80 11.74 -0.58
C ASP A 146 6.55 11.77 -1.92
N THR A 147 6.39 12.87 -2.66
CA THR A 147 6.96 13.04 -4.01
C THR A 147 8.47 12.88 -4.05
N LYS A 148 9.18 13.37 -3.02
CA LYS A 148 10.64 13.28 -2.95
C LYS A 148 11.07 11.81 -2.78
N LEU A 149 10.47 11.09 -1.83
CA LEU A 149 10.82 9.69 -1.60
C LEU A 149 10.40 8.81 -2.79
N LYS A 150 9.25 9.08 -3.42
CA LYS A 150 8.85 8.39 -4.67
C LYS A 150 9.91 8.52 -5.75
N GLN A 151 10.46 9.74 -5.94
CA GLN A 151 11.49 9.98 -6.94
C GLN A 151 12.76 9.19 -6.65
N ILE A 152 13.27 9.23 -5.42
CA ILE A 152 14.50 8.52 -5.05
C ILE A 152 14.33 7.00 -5.19
N ILE A 153 13.19 6.44 -4.75
CA ILE A 153 12.90 5.01 -4.94
C ILE A 153 12.81 4.67 -6.43
N THR A 154 12.18 5.53 -7.23
CA THR A 154 12.07 5.33 -8.69
C THR A 154 13.46 5.25 -9.33
N GLU A 155 14.34 6.19 -9.01
CA GLU A 155 15.72 6.23 -9.53
C GLU A 155 16.49 4.97 -9.14
N LYS A 156 16.48 4.59 -7.85
CA LYS A 156 17.16 3.38 -7.37
C LYS A 156 16.65 2.09 -8.02
N LEU A 157 15.34 1.98 -8.23
CA LEU A 157 14.77 0.79 -8.86
C LEU A 157 15.04 0.76 -10.37
N LEU A 158 15.04 1.91 -11.06
CA LEU A 158 15.45 2.00 -12.46
C LEU A 158 16.92 1.61 -12.63
N ASP A 159 17.81 2.07 -11.75
CA ASP A 159 19.23 1.71 -11.75
C ASP A 159 19.43 0.19 -11.55
N ASN A 160 18.57 -0.44 -10.75
CA ASN A 160 18.55 -1.90 -10.56
C ASN A 160 17.79 -2.66 -11.66
N GLY A 161 17.41 -1.99 -12.76
CA GLY A 161 16.82 -2.60 -13.95
C GLY A 161 15.33 -2.92 -13.85
N PHE A 162 14.61 -2.38 -12.86
CA PHE A 162 13.15 -2.54 -12.75
C PHE A 162 12.40 -1.55 -13.63
N LYS A 163 11.31 -2.00 -14.22
CA LYS A 163 10.36 -1.11 -14.90
C LYS A 163 9.43 -0.46 -13.87
N VAL A 164 9.61 0.84 -13.63
CA VAL A 164 8.78 1.62 -12.71
C VAL A 164 7.73 2.43 -13.47
N LYS A 165 6.49 2.45 -12.98
CA LYS A 165 5.43 3.37 -13.45
C LYS A 165 4.79 4.10 -12.27
N GLN A 166 4.10 5.21 -12.55
CA GLN A 166 3.25 5.86 -11.55
C GLN A 166 1.98 5.02 -11.31
N GLY A 167 1.58 4.87 -10.04
CA GLY A 167 0.28 4.34 -9.67
C GLY A 167 -0.85 5.30 -10.04
N THR A 168 -1.91 4.80 -10.67
CA THR A 168 -3.05 5.62 -11.10
C THR A 168 -4.38 4.98 -10.69
N GLY A 169 -5.43 5.81 -10.54
CA GLY A 169 -6.76 5.34 -10.16
C GLY A 169 -6.74 4.65 -8.79
N SER A 170 -7.27 3.42 -8.72
CA SER A 170 -7.38 2.65 -7.48
C SER A 170 -6.07 2.34 -6.76
N ILE A 171 -4.93 2.39 -7.47
CA ILE A 171 -3.60 2.11 -6.91
C ILE A 171 -2.71 3.35 -6.80
N ALA A 172 -3.28 4.55 -6.94
CA ALA A 172 -2.52 5.80 -6.85
C ALA A 172 -2.00 6.07 -5.42
N GLY A 173 -2.73 5.60 -4.40
CA GLY A 173 -2.32 5.74 -3.00
C GLY A 173 -2.31 7.19 -2.48
N GLU A 174 -2.96 8.15 -3.15
CA GLU A 174 -2.85 9.59 -2.82
C GLU A 174 -3.90 10.10 -1.81
N GLY A 175 -4.88 9.25 -1.47
CA GLY A 175 -5.94 9.58 -0.51
C GLY A 175 -5.37 9.91 0.86
N VAL A 176 -5.86 11.00 1.48
CA VAL A 176 -5.40 11.44 2.82
C VAL A 176 -5.75 10.44 3.92
N ASN A 177 -6.83 9.67 3.72
CA ASN A 177 -7.23 8.60 4.63
C ASN A 177 -6.62 7.23 4.25
N ASN A 178 -5.77 7.16 3.22
CA ASN A 178 -5.03 5.93 2.95
C ASN A 178 -3.96 5.76 4.04
N ILE A 179 -3.90 4.59 4.69
CA ILE A 179 -2.91 4.28 5.74
C ILE A 179 -1.47 4.61 5.32
N THR A 180 -1.10 4.51 4.03
CA THR A 180 0.20 4.95 3.53
C THR A 180 0.54 6.40 3.91
N ASN A 181 -0.45 7.29 3.95
CA ASN A 181 -0.27 8.72 4.16
C ASN A 181 -0.68 9.18 5.56
N MET A 182 -0.94 8.29 6.51
CA MET A 182 -1.36 8.69 7.86
C MET A 182 -0.21 9.05 8.80
N ASN A 183 1.02 9.16 8.28
CA ASN A 183 2.19 9.55 9.06
C ASN A 183 2.21 11.05 9.40
N GLN A 184 3.19 11.48 10.20
CA GLN A 184 3.27 12.88 10.65
C GLN A 184 3.40 13.90 9.51
N ARG A 185 3.92 13.48 8.35
CA ARG A 185 4.07 14.33 7.15
C ARG A 185 2.84 14.29 6.24
N GLN A 186 1.84 13.49 6.59
CA GLN A 186 0.68 13.17 5.77
C GLN A 186 1.06 12.72 4.35
N ALA A 187 2.21 12.05 4.24
CA ALA A 187 2.85 11.72 2.99
C ALA A 187 3.72 10.49 3.11
N GLY A 188 3.28 9.39 2.51
CA GLY A 188 4.07 8.17 2.36
C GLY A 188 4.20 7.74 0.91
N VAL A 189 4.77 6.56 0.70
CA VAL A 189 4.94 5.92 -0.60
C VAL A 189 4.21 4.57 -0.63
N GLN A 190 3.43 4.32 -1.67
CA GLN A 190 2.77 3.04 -1.91
C GLN A 190 3.50 2.31 -3.05
N LEU A 191 3.95 1.08 -2.79
CA LEU A 191 4.56 0.21 -3.79
C LEU A 191 3.56 -0.87 -4.18
N GLU A 192 3.17 -0.91 -5.44
CA GLU A 192 2.23 -1.88 -6.01
C GLU A 192 2.99 -2.77 -6.97
N ILE A 193 3.42 -3.93 -6.47
CA ILE A 193 4.35 -4.81 -7.18
C ILE A 193 3.55 -5.79 -8.03
N SER A 194 3.92 -5.93 -9.30
CA SER A 194 3.18 -6.82 -10.20
C SER A 194 3.29 -8.28 -9.75
N SER A 195 2.24 -9.05 -9.99
CA SER A 195 2.25 -10.49 -9.73
C SER A 195 3.41 -11.23 -10.43
N LYS A 196 3.79 -10.79 -11.64
CA LYS A 196 4.92 -11.36 -12.40
C LYS A 196 6.26 -11.06 -11.72
N THR A 197 6.42 -9.84 -11.19
CA THR A 197 7.64 -9.44 -10.48
C THR A 197 7.76 -10.17 -9.14
N ILE A 198 6.66 -10.32 -8.39
CA ILE A 198 6.66 -11.14 -7.17
C ILE A 198 7.08 -12.58 -7.46
N GLN A 199 6.63 -13.20 -8.55
CA GLN A 199 7.11 -14.55 -8.91
C GLN A 199 8.63 -14.56 -9.09
N ARG A 200 9.21 -13.56 -9.76
CA ARG A 200 10.67 -13.44 -9.95
C ARG A 200 11.43 -13.24 -8.64
N PHE A 201 10.79 -12.80 -7.56
CA PHE A 201 11.41 -12.64 -6.25
C PHE A 201 11.66 -13.95 -5.50
N PHE A 202 11.07 -15.04 -5.97
CA PHE A 202 11.25 -16.37 -5.37
C PHE A 202 11.87 -17.33 -6.37
N LYS A 203 12.74 -18.24 -5.91
CA LYS A 203 13.39 -19.21 -6.80
C LYS A 203 12.34 -20.05 -7.52
N ASN A 204 12.56 -20.26 -8.81
CA ASN A 204 11.65 -20.99 -9.71
C ASN A 204 10.21 -20.41 -9.77
N GLY A 205 9.97 -19.18 -9.32
CA GLY A 205 8.63 -18.62 -9.26
C GLY A 205 7.80 -19.07 -8.04
N ASP A 206 8.37 -19.86 -7.13
CA ASP A 206 7.62 -20.48 -6.03
C ASP A 206 7.40 -19.52 -4.87
N SER A 207 6.33 -18.74 -4.99
CA SER A 207 5.79 -17.87 -3.94
C SER A 207 4.77 -18.58 -3.04
N SER A 208 4.72 -19.92 -3.03
CA SER A 208 3.85 -20.69 -2.13
C SER A 208 4.20 -20.41 -0.67
N ARG A 209 3.25 -20.64 0.24
CA ARG A 209 3.41 -20.23 1.65
C ARG A 209 4.61 -20.87 2.32
N MET A 210 4.84 -22.15 2.06
CA MET A 210 5.98 -22.88 2.63
C MET A 210 7.31 -22.41 2.05
N ALA A 211 7.34 -22.06 0.76
CA ALA A 211 8.56 -21.67 0.08
C ALA A 211 8.95 -20.21 0.37
N ARG A 212 8.00 -19.27 0.33
CA ARG A 212 8.30 -17.83 0.47
C ARG A 212 8.85 -17.45 1.84
N VAL A 213 8.48 -18.17 2.90
CA VAL A 213 9.01 -17.90 4.26
C VAL A 213 10.45 -18.37 4.46
N GLN A 214 11.02 -19.14 3.52
CA GLN A 214 12.42 -19.55 3.56
C GLN A 214 13.26 -18.47 2.88
N THR A 215 14.13 -17.78 3.63
CA THR A 215 15.01 -16.74 3.07
C THR A 215 15.95 -17.30 1.99
N THR A 216 16.29 -18.58 2.05
CA THR A 216 17.04 -19.29 1.00
C THR A 216 16.28 -19.41 -0.32
N ASN A 217 14.97 -19.16 -0.34
CA ASN A 217 14.14 -19.12 -1.54
C ASN A 217 14.04 -17.71 -2.14
N TRP A 218 14.53 -16.67 -1.46
CA TRP A 218 14.53 -15.31 -2.00
C TRP A 218 15.58 -15.19 -3.09
N SER A 219 15.19 -14.65 -4.25
CA SER A 219 16.07 -14.53 -5.41
C SER A 219 16.96 -13.29 -5.31
N GLN A 220 18.03 -13.24 -6.11
CA GLN A 220 18.83 -12.02 -6.24
C GLN A 220 17.97 -10.84 -6.70
N THR A 221 16.99 -11.07 -7.59
CA THR A 221 16.05 -10.02 -8.02
C THR A 221 15.24 -9.44 -6.86
N MET A 222 14.82 -10.26 -5.88
CA MET A 222 14.21 -9.72 -4.65
C MET A 222 15.20 -8.85 -3.89
N GLN A 223 16.44 -9.34 -3.72
CA GLN A 223 17.48 -8.64 -3.00
C GLN A 223 17.80 -7.28 -3.63
N ASP A 224 17.90 -7.20 -4.95
CA ASP A 224 18.17 -5.97 -5.69
C ASP A 224 17.00 -4.98 -5.54
N PHE A 225 15.75 -5.47 -5.58
CA PHE A 225 14.57 -4.63 -5.38
C PHE A 225 14.55 -4.02 -3.97
N THR A 226 14.65 -4.87 -2.94
CA THR A 226 14.51 -4.42 -1.55
C THR A 226 15.70 -3.58 -1.10
N SER A 227 16.91 -3.86 -1.59
CA SER A 227 18.08 -2.99 -1.37
C SER A 227 17.89 -1.62 -2.04
N GLY A 228 17.35 -1.56 -3.26
CA GLY A 228 17.06 -0.29 -3.92
C GLY A 228 16.07 0.59 -3.13
N VAL A 229 15.02 -0.01 -2.56
CA VAL A 229 14.08 0.70 -1.69
C VAL A 229 14.76 1.12 -0.37
N ALA A 230 15.55 0.23 0.25
CA ALA A 230 16.24 0.52 1.50
C ALA A 230 17.27 1.65 1.35
N ASP A 231 18.04 1.65 0.26
CA ASP A 231 19.00 2.72 -0.05
C ASP A 231 18.30 4.07 -0.23
N ALA A 232 17.12 4.09 -0.84
CA ALA A 232 16.33 5.31 -1.00
C ALA A 232 15.83 5.86 0.35
N LEU A 233 15.55 4.99 1.32
CA LEU A 233 15.15 5.40 2.68
C LEU A 233 16.30 5.98 3.50
N ASN A 234 17.54 5.58 3.18
CA ASN A 234 18.77 6.03 3.84
C ASN A 234 19.39 7.28 3.17
N ALA A 235 18.81 7.78 2.08
CA ALA A 235 19.18 9.02 1.41
C ALA A 235 18.53 10.27 2.04
#